data_AF-A0A526RP57-F1
#
_entry.id   AF-A0A526RP57-F1
#
_cell.length_a   1.000
_cell.length_b   1.000
_cell.length_c   1.000
_cell.angle_alpha   90.00
_cell.angle_beta   90.00
_cell.angle_gamma   90.00
#
_symmetry.space_group_name_H-M   'P 1'
#
loop_
_entity.id
_entity.type
_entity.pdbx_description
1 polymer ?
#
loop_
_entity_poly.entity_id
_entity_poly.type
_entity_poly.pdbx_seq_one_letter_code
_entity_poly.pdbx_strand_id
1 'polypeptide(L)'
;SDPKQAGAGGALGDIGTHAYNLARFVSGLELDALSADLDAFVPGRQLDDNINVLLRFKPVGKAHPAKGMIWASQVAPGHENGLKLRIYGSKGGLEWVQADPNYLWYTPFGQPKQLLTRAGAGALPSAGRVTRVPSGHPEGYLEGFANIYQEAARAIRAARRKGGKPAKDVVFPTIADGVEGMAFIGACVKSSKKNGAWTKL
;
A
#
# COMPACT_ATOMS: atom_id res chain seq x y z
N SER A 1 10.21 -9.08 19.84
CA SER A 1 9.59 -10.12 18.99
C SER A 1 10.55 -11.29 18.92
N ASP A 2 10.08 -12.53 19.10
CA ASP A 2 10.92 -13.73 18.92
C ASP A 2 11.23 -13.91 17.42
N PRO A 3 12.50 -13.82 16.96
CA PRO A 3 12.85 -14.00 15.55
C PRO A 3 12.48 -15.37 14.99
N LYS A 4 12.36 -16.39 15.86
CA LYS A 4 11.94 -17.74 15.45
C LYS A 4 10.46 -17.81 15.06
N GLN A 5 9.65 -16.83 15.50
CA GLN A 5 8.21 -16.75 15.20
C GLN A 5 7.88 -15.63 14.21
N ALA A 6 8.64 -14.53 14.21
CA ALA A 6 8.35 -13.33 13.42
C ALA A 6 8.85 -13.37 11.96
N GLY A 7 9.71 -14.33 11.61
CA GLY A 7 10.36 -14.35 10.29
C GLY A 7 11.42 -13.25 10.15
N ALA A 8 11.80 -12.93 8.91
CA ALA A 8 12.97 -12.09 8.61
C ALA A 8 12.75 -10.58 8.67
N GLY A 9 11.55 -10.09 9.02
CA GLY A 9 11.23 -8.66 9.00
C GLY A 9 10.60 -8.20 10.31
N GLY A 10 11.10 -7.09 10.86
CA GLY A 10 10.40 -6.33 11.89
C GLY A 10 9.49 -5.30 11.24
N ALA A 11 9.88 -4.03 11.24
CA ALA A 11 9.12 -2.96 10.58
C ALA A 11 8.84 -3.26 9.09
N LEU A 12 9.79 -3.88 8.38
CA LEU A 12 9.64 -4.28 6.98
C LEU A 12 8.45 -5.21 6.74
N GLY A 13 8.36 -6.29 7.51
CA GLY A 13 7.33 -7.31 7.34
C GLY A 13 5.96 -6.84 7.84
N ASP A 14 5.97 -6.11 8.96
CA ASP A 14 4.78 -5.65 9.68
C ASP A 14 4.08 -4.48 8.98
N ILE A 15 4.80 -3.38 8.69
CA ILE A 15 4.21 -2.14 8.17
C ILE A 15 4.75 -1.74 6.79
N GLY A 16 5.97 -2.17 6.44
CA GLY A 16 6.58 -1.93 5.13
C GLY A 16 5.80 -2.61 3.99
N THR A 17 5.29 -3.82 4.22
CA THR A 17 4.44 -4.57 3.27
C THR A 17 3.12 -3.86 2.97
N HIS A 18 2.49 -3.25 3.98
CA HIS A 18 1.28 -2.44 3.78
C HIS A 18 1.55 -1.22 2.90
N ALA A 19 2.64 -0.50 3.15
CA ALA A 19 3.05 0.63 2.32
C ALA A 19 3.35 0.20 0.86
N TYR A 20 4.07 -0.92 0.70
CA TYR A 20 4.38 -1.49 -0.61
C TYR A 20 3.12 -1.91 -1.38
N ASN A 21 2.25 -2.69 -0.74
CA ASN A 21 1.01 -3.15 -1.35
C ASN A 21 0.10 -1.98 -1.72
N LEU A 22 -0.05 -0.98 -0.85
CA LEU A 22 -0.85 0.21 -1.14
C LEU A 22 -0.31 1.00 -2.35
N ALA A 23 1.01 1.18 -2.43
CA ALA A 23 1.64 1.85 -3.56
C ALA A 23 1.40 1.09 -4.87
N ARG A 24 1.57 -0.23 -4.85
CA ARG A 24 1.29 -1.14 -5.99
C ARG A 24 -0.17 -1.10 -6.42
N PHE A 25 -1.08 -1.23 -5.44
CA PHE A 25 -2.52 -1.27 -5.67
C PHE A 25 -3.04 0.00 -6.32
N VAL A 26 -2.68 1.17 -5.78
CA VAL A 26 -3.20 2.45 -6.28
C VAL A 26 -2.51 2.89 -7.57
N SER A 27 -1.20 2.66 -7.71
CA SER A 27 -0.47 3.06 -8.92
C SER A 27 -0.71 2.13 -10.11
N GLY A 28 -1.03 0.86 -9.85
CA GLY A 28 -1.12 -0.19 -10.87
C GLY A 28 0.22 -0.52 -11.54
N LEU A 29 1.34 -0.08 -10.97
CA LEU A 29 2.68 -0.25 -11.56
C LEU A 29 3.36 -1.50 -11.03
N GLU A 30 4.13 -2.20 -11.87
CA GLU A 30 4.95 -3.33 -11.43
C GLU A 30 6.32 -2.91 -10.92
N LEU A 31 6.77 -3.43 -9.76
CA LEU A 31 8.13 -3.18 -9.29
C LEU A 31 9.14 -3.97 -10.13
N ASP A 32 10.26 -3.34 -10.48
CA ASP A 32 11.37 -3.96 -11.21
C ASP A 32 12.57 -4.23 -10.28
N ALA A 33 13.00 -3.21 -9.54
CA ALA A 33 14.13 -3.30 -8.64
C ALA A 33 13.99 -2.35 -7.46
N LEU A 34 14.65 -2.69 -6.35
CA LEU A 34 14.73 -1.85 -5.17
C LEU A 34 16.16 -1.74 -4.63
N SER A 35 16.41 -0.72 -3.83
CA SER A 35 17.60 -0.55 -3.01
C SER A 35 17.12 -0.22 -1.60
N ALA A 36 17.54 -1.00 -0.60
CA ALA A 36 17.03 -0.90 0.76
C ALA A 36 18.13 -0.75 1.78
N ASP A 37 17.85 0.06 2.79
CA ASP A 37 18.65 0.28 3.99
C ASP A 37 17.77 0.01 5.20
N LEU A 38 18.17 -0.97 6.02
CA LEU A 38 17.40 -1.50 7.14
C LEU A 38 18.25 -1.34 8.39
N ASP A 39 17.65 -0.82 9.45
CA ASP A 39 18.30 -0.63 10.75
C ASP A 39 17.50 -1.27 11.87
N ALA A 40 18.22 -1.71 12.91
CA ALA A 40 17.67 -2.05 14.21
C ALA A 40 18.25 -1.09 15.25
N PHE A 41 17.59 0.06 15.44
CA PHE A 41 18.07 1.12 16.33
C PHE A 41 17.97 0.75 17.82
N VAL A 42 16.93 0.01 18.21
CA VAL A 42 16.75 -0.37 19.62
C VAL A 42 17.83 -1.39 20.04
N PRO A 43 18.66 -1.09 21.06
CA PRO A 43 19.71 -2.01 21.51
C PRO A 43 19.17 -3.40 21.85
N GLY A 44 19.84 -4.45 21.35
CA GLY A 44 19.45 -5.84 21.58
C GLY A 44 18.34 -6.35 20.65
N ARG A 45 17.70 -5.49 19.85
CA ARG A 45 16.73 -5.92 18.84
C ARG A 45 17.45 -6.57 17.66
N GLN A 46 16.94 -7.71 17.20
CA GLN A 46 17.52 -8.49 16.10
C GLN A 46 16.88 -8.22 14.74
N LEU A 47 15.62 -7.79 14.75
CA LEU A 47 14.85 -7.45 13.55
C LEU A 47 14.90 -5.95 13.30
N ASP A 48 14.78 -5.54 12.05
CA ASP A 48 14.73 -4.13 11.68
C ASP A 48 13.56 -3.41 12.36
N ASP A 49 13.78 -2.18 12.79
CA ASP A 49 12.74 -1.29 13.30
C ASP A 49 12.62 0.01 12.51
N ASN A 50 13.45 0.17 11.48
CA ASN A 50 13.35 1.24 10.50
C ASN A 50 13.85 0.76 9.12
N ILE A 51 13.14 1.14 8.05
CA ILE A 51 13.54 0.87 6.67
C ILE A 51 13.48 2.11 5.80
N ASN A 52 14.47 2.28 4.93
CA ASN A 52 14.46 3.23 3.82
C ASN A 52 14.62 2.44 2.52
N VAL A 53 13.66 2.55 1.59
CA VAL A 53 13.67 1.78 0.35
C VAL A 53 13.45 2.69 -0.85
N LEU A 54 14.37 2.68 -1.82
CA LEU A 54 14.21 3.32 -3.12
C LEU A 54 13.69 2.30 -4.14
N LEU A 55 12.72 2.71 -4.96
CA LEU A 55 12.00 1.85 -5.89
C LEU A 55 12.21 2.25 -7.35
N ARG A 56 12.34 1.26 -8.23
CA ARG A 56 12.27 1.37 -9.68
C ARG A 56 11.14 0.48 -10.18
N PHE A 57 10.18 1.06 -10.87
CA PHE A 57 9.08 0.33 -11.49
C PHE A 57 9.43 -0.07 -12.92
N LYS A 58 8.75 -1.09 -13.45
CA LYS A 58 8.82 -1.47 -14.86
C LYS A 58 8.24 -0.35 -15.74
N PRO A 59 8.70 -0.21 -17.00
CA PRO A 59 8.09 0.70 -17.95
C PRO A 59 6.64 0.31 -18.24
N VAL A 60 5.78 1.31 -18.45
CA VAL A 60 4.40 1.11 -18.93
C VAL A 60 4.26 1.79 -20.30
N GLY A 61 4.06 0.99 -21.34
CA GLY A 61 4.04 1.49 -22.72
C GLY A 61 5.35 2.19 -23.09
N LYS A 62 5.24 3.43 -23.60
CA LYS A 62 6.39 4.28 -23.98
C LYS A 62 6.79 5.29 -22.91
N ALA A 63 6.15 5.25 -21.73
CA ALA A 63 6.44 6.20 -20.67
C ALA A 63 7.78 5.89 -20.00
N HIS A 64 8.45 6.93 -19.50
CA HIS A 64 9.63 6.75 -18.66
C HIS A 64 9.26 5.96 -17.39
N PRO A 65 10.05 4.96 -16.96
CA PRO A 65 9.75 4.19 -15.75
C PRO A 65 9.61 5.08 -14.52
N ALA A 66 8.58 4.83 -13.72
CA ALA A 66 8.37 5.54 -12.47
C ALA A 66 9.42 5.15 -11.43
N LYS A 67 9.63 6.04 -10.46
CA LYS A 67 10.46 5.82 -9.27
C LYS A 67 9.60 6.05 -8.03
N GLY A 68 10.03 5.51 -6.91
CA GLY A 68 9.35 5.71 -5.64
C GLY A 68 10.30 5.57 -4.46
N MET A 69 9.75 5.81 -3.28
CA MET A 69 10.40 5.52 -2.02
C MET A 69 9.38 5.00 -1.01
N ILE A 70 9.82 4.10 -0.14
CA ILE A 70 9.09 3.66 1.04
C ILE A 70 9.96 3.97 2.25
N TRP A 71 9.36 4.58 3.25
CA TRP A 71 9.91 4.67 4.60
C TRP A 71 8.89 4.06 5.55
N ALA A 72 9.34 3.17 6.43
CA ALA A 72 8.53 2.64 7.51
C ALA A 72 9.37 2.51 8.76
N SER A 73 8.81 2.88 9.91
CA SER A 73 9.54 2.95 11.16
C SER A 73 8.63 2.64 12.34
N GLN A 74 9.15 1.88 13.30
CA GLN A 74 8.55 1.62 14.61
C GLN A 74 9.19 2.51 15.71
N VAL A 75 10.13 3.38 15.33
CA VAL A 75 10.95 4.19 16.23
C VAL A 75 10.92 5.68 15.85
N ALA A 76 9.78 6.15 15.34
CA ALA A 76 9.54 7.55 14.99
C ALA A 76 8.50 8.18 15.94
N PRO A 77 8.91 8.67 17.14
CA PRO A 77 8.00 9.31 18.09
C PRO A 77 7.16 10.42 17.45
N GLY A 78 5.87 10.47 17.79
CA GLY A 78 4.88 11.36 17.19
C GLY A 78 4.01 10.72 16.10
N HIS A 79 4.31 9.47 15.71
CA HIS A 79 3.49 8.70 14.78
C HIS A 79 2.82 7.51 15.47
N GLU A 80 1.49 7.54 15.58
CA GLU A 80 0.69 6.40 16.07
C GLU A 80 0.53 5.34 14.97
N ASN A 81 -0.04 5.75 13.82
CA ASN A 81 -0.16 4.91 12.61
C ASN A 81 -0.18 5.78 11.33
N GLY A 82 1.00 6.20 10.89
CA GLY A 82 1.18 7.24 9.87
C GLY A 82 1.18 6.79 8.40
N LEU A 83 0.45 5.73 8.03
CA LEU A 83 0.43 5.26 6.64
C LEU A 83 -0.06 6.37 5.69
N LYS A 84 0.81 6.76 4.75
CA LYS A 84 0.56 7.82 3.77
C LYS A 84 1.02 7.40 2.39
N LEU A 85 0.19 7.67 1.38
CA LEU A 85 0.51 7.47 -0.03
C LEU A 85 0.49 8.81 -0.77
N ARG A 86 1.49 9.02 -1.63
CA ARG A 86 1.53 10.15 -2.58
C ARG A 86 1.93 9.63 -3.96
N ILE A 87 1.16 9.96 -4.98
CA ILE A 87 1.41 9.58 -6.38
C ILE A 87 1.45 10.85 -7.21
N TYR A 88 2.46 10.97 -8.07
CA TYR A 88 2.64 12.09 -8.97
C TYR A 88 2.78 11.59 -10.40
N GLY A 89 1.95 12.11 -11.28
CA GLY A 89 2.02 11.89 -12.72
C GLY A 89 2.26 13.20 -13.46
N SER A 90 2.36 13.12 -14.80
CA SER A 90 2.57 14.30 -15.65
C SER A 90 1.41 15.29 -15.68
N LYS A 91 0.23 14.90 -15.16
CA LYS A 91 -0.99 15.71 -15.18
C LYS A 91 -1.47 16.16 -13.80
N GLY A 92 -0.78 15.76 -12.73
CA GLY A 92 -1.20 16.09 -11.37
C GLY A 92 -0.72 15.08 -10.33
N GLY A 93 -1.19 15.29 -9.10
CA GLY A 93 -0.86 14.45 -7.95
C GLY A 93 -2.07 14.05 -7.11
N LEU A 94 -1.91 12.92 -6.41
CA LEU A 94 -2.84 12.40 -5.42
C LEU A 94 -2.11 12.19 -4.09
N GLU A 95 -2.74 12.59 -2.98
CA GLU A 95 -2.25 12.30 -1.62
C GLU A 95 -3.36 11.77 -0.73
N TRP A 96 -3.09 10.70 0.00
CA TRP A 96 -4.01 10.06 0.93
C TRP A 96 -3.29 9.66 2.22
N VAL A 97 -3.97 9.79 3.36
CA VAL A 97 -3.43 9.50 4.69
C VAL A 97 -4.44 8.64 5.45
N GLN A 98 -3.99 7.50 5.98
CA GLN A 98 -4.83 6.54 6.71
C GLN A 98 -5.44 7.12 7.98
N ALA A 99 -4.76 8.03 8.68
CA ALA A 99 -5.27 8.66 9.89
C ALA A 99 -6.53 9.52 9.62
N ASP A 100 -6.67 10.04 8.40
CA ASP A 100 -7.83 10.79 7.93
C ASP A 100 -8.39 10.16 6.64
N PRO A 101 -8.88 8.91 6.70
CA PRO A 101 -9.05 8.06 5.53
C PRO A 101 -10.19 8.52 4.60
N ASN A 102 -11.02 9.44 5.08
CA ASN A 102 -12.16 10.00 4.35
C ASN A 102 -11.77 11.08 3.34
N TYR A 103 -10.49 11.47 3.28
CA TYR A 103 -9.99 12.57 2.45
C TYR A 103 -8.95 12.09 1.43
N LEU A 104 -9.12 12.52 0.18
CA LEU A 104 -8.17 12.33 -0.89
C LEU A 104 -7.85 13.70 -1.50
N TRP A 105 -6.60 14.13 -1.39
CA TRP A 105 -6.15 15.36 -2.05
C TRP A 105 -5.85 15.07 -3.51
N TYR A 106 -6.47 15.82 -4.40
CA TYR A 106 -6.21 15.77 -5.84
C TYR A 106 -5.74 17.12 -6.33
N THR A 107 -4.61 17.18 -7.02
CA THR A 107 -4.08 18.43 -7.57
C THR A 107 -3.78 18.25 -9.05
N PRO A 108 -4.67 18.67 -9.96
CA PRO A 108 -4.33 18.73 -11.37
C PRO A 108 -3.20 19.74 -11.60
N PHE A 109 -2.30 19.45 -12.53
CA PHE A 109 -1.21 20.36 -12.88
C PHE A 109 -1.77 21.68 -13.44
N GLY A 110 -1.28 22.81 -12.91
CA GLY A 110 -1.76 24.15 -13.29
C GLY A 110 -3.13 24.53 -12.73
N GLN A 111 -3.67 23.77 -11.77
CA GLN A 111 -4.97 24.02 -11.14
C GLN A 111 -4.87 24.03 -9.60
N PRO A 112 -5.84 24.64 -8.90
CA PRO A 112 -5.90 24.56 -7.44
C PRO A 112 -5.99 23.12 -6.94
N LYS A 113 -5.39 22.86 -5.77
CA LYS A 113 -5.55 21.60 -5.04
C LYS A 113 -7.00 21.45 -4.58
N GLN A 114 -7.57 20.26 -4.79
CA GLN A 114 -8.94 19.89 -4.50
C GLN A 114 -8.98 18.85 -3.39
N LEU A 115 -9.91 19.02 -2.45
CA LEU A 115 -10.22 18.02 -1.43
C LEU A 115 -11.38 17.15 -1.90
N LEU A 116 -11.10 15.90 -2.24
CA LEU A 116 -12.13 14.91 -2.51
C LEU A 116 -12.50 14.19 -1.21
N THR A 117 -13.78 14.05 -0.94
CA THR A 117 -14.28 13.44 0.30
C THR A 117 -15.03 12.15 0.00
N ARG A 118 -14.88 11.13 0.86
CA ARG A 118 -15.69 9.91 0.82
C ARG A 118 -17.18 10.27 0.76
N ALA A 119 -17.90 9.65 -0.17
CA ALA A 119 -19.33 9.88 -0.44
C ALA A 119 -19.73 11.30 -0.87
N GLY A 120 -18.79 12.23 -1.06
CA GLY A 120 -19.07 13.60 -1.45
C GLY A 120 -19.03 13.83 -2.96
N ALA A 121 -19.06 15.10 -3.36
CA ALA A 121 -18.92 15.49 -4.75
C ALA A 121 -17.56 15.02 -5.32
N GLY A 122 -17.57 14.46 -6.52
CA GLY A 122 -16.38 13.87 -7.15
C GLY A 122 -16.06 12.44 -6.70
N ALA A 123 -16.80 11.86 -5.76
CA ALA A 123 -16.64 10.44 -5.41
C ALA A 123 -17.03 9.53 -6.59
N LEU A 124 -16.14 8.60 -6.93
CA LEU A 124 -16.34 7.67 -8.02
C LEU A 124 -17.23 6.49 -7.60
N PRO A 125 -17.88 5.77 -8.55
CA PRO A 125 -18.65 4.57 -8.26
C PRO A 125 -17.86 3.49 -7.49
N SER A 126 -16.55 3.39 -7.73
CA SER A 126 -15.65 2.48 -7.02
C SER A 126 -15.52 2.80 -5.53
N ALA A 127 -15.56 4.07 -5.14
CA ALA A 127 -15.61 4.49 -3.74
C ALA A 127 -17.02 4.34 -3.16
N GLY A 128 -18.06 4.65 -3.95
CA GLY A 128 -19.45 4.56 -3.53
C GLY A 128 -19.91 3.14 -3.17
N ARG A 129 -19.46 2.12 -3.90
CA ARG A 129 -19.88 0.72 -3.66
C ARG A 129 -19.39 0.12 -2.32
N VAL A 130 -18.38 0.73 -1.70
CA VAL A 130 -17.79 0.32 -0.41
C VAL A 130 -18.04 1.34 0.71
N THR A 131 -18.96 2.28 0.46
CA THR A 131 -19.40 3.32 1.38
C THR A 131 -20.73 2.92 2.01
N ARG A 132 -20.87 3.11 3.32
CA ARG A 132 -22.09 2.75 4.09
C ARG A 132 -22.91 3.95 4.51
N VAL A 133 -22.25 5.08 4.81
CA VAL A 133 -22.91 6.28 5.35
C VAL A 133 -22.66 7.51 4.47
N PRO A 134 -23.53 8.53 4.51
CA PRO A 134 -23.36 9.75 3.71
C PRO A 134 -22.05 10.48 3.97
N SER A 135 -21.76 11.49 3.14
CA SER A 135 -20.62 12.39 3.38
C SER A 135 -20.76 13.10 4.73
N GLY A 136 -19.62 13.45 5.34
CA GLY A 136 -19.57 14.08 6.67
C GLY A 136 -19.75 13.12 7.86
N HIS A 137 -20.17 11.87 7.64
CA HIS A 137 -20.23 10.84 8.69
C HIS A 137 -18.97 9.95 8.58
N PRO A 138 -17.96 10.07 9.46
CA PRO A 138 -16.69 9.39 9.25
C PRO A 138 -16.84 7.85 9.26
N GLU A 139 -16.37 7.20 8.19
CA GLU A 139 -16.00 5.78 8.23
C GLU A 139 -14.49 5.69 8.52
N GLY A 140 -14.00 4.53 8.95
CA GLY A 140 -12.61 4.39 9.36
C GLY A 140 -12.04 3.00 9.17
N TYR A 141 -11.11 2.66 10.06
CA TYR A 141 -10.31 1.44 9.99
C TYR A 141 -11.18 0.16 9.98
N LEU A 142 -12.21 0.10 10.82
CA LEU A 142 -13.10 -1.06 10.90
C LEU A 142 -13.92 -1.24 9.61
N GLU A 143 -14.44 -0.16 9.05
CA GLU A 143 -15.18 -0.20 7.78
C GLU A 143 -14.26 -0.62 6.62
N GLY A 144 -13.00 -0.17 6.62
CA GLY A 144 -11.97 -0.62 5.70
C GLY A 144 -11.77 -2.14 5.74
N PHE A 145 -11.63 -2.71 6.95
CA PHE A 145 -11.56 -4.16 7.12
C PHE A 145 -12.85 -4.87 6.69
N ALA A 146 -14.01 -4.34 7.08
CA ALA A 146 -15.31 -4.90 6.72
C ALA A 146 -15.50 -4.94 5.19
N ASN A 147 -14.94 -3.98 4.45
CA ASN A 147 -14.95 -3.98 2.99
C ASN A 147 -14.22 -5.21 2.41
N ILE A 148 -13.04 -5.55 2.92
CA ILE A 148 -12.28 -6.74 2.47
C ILE A 148 -13.09 -8.02 2.70
N TYR A 149 -13.66 -8.18 3.89
CA TYR A 149 -14.51 -9.33 4.21
C TYR A 149 -15.77 -9.39 3.35
N GLN A 150 -16.38 -8.24 3.03
CA GLN A 150 -17.55 -8.18 2.16
C GLN A 150 -17.21 -8.59 0.73
N GLU A 151 -16.06 -8.16 0.20
CA GLU A 151 -15.58 -8.53 -1.14
C GLU A 151 -15.26 -10.03 -1.22
N ALA A 152 -14.59 -10.58 -0.20
CA ALA A 152 -14.36 -12.02 -0.08
C ALA A 152 -15.68 -12.79 -0.01
N ALA A 153 -16.67 -12.32 0.77
CA ALA A 153 -17.98 -12.96 0.87
C ALA A 153 -18.73 -12.96 -0.49
N ARG A 154 -18.65 -11.87 -1.26
CA ARG A 154 -19.19 -11.80 -2.62
C ARG A 154 -18.53 -12.82 -3.54
N ALA A 155 -17.19 -12.92 -3.48
CA ALA A 155 -16.44 -13.89 -4.27
C ALA A 155 -16.81 -15.35 -3.90
N ILE A 156 -16.90 -15.67 -2.61
CA ILE A 156 -17.30 -17.00 -2.12
C ILE A 156 -18.71 -17.36 -2.59
N ARG A 157 -19.67 -16.43 -2.47
CA ARG A 157 -21.05 -16.66 -2.93
C ARG A 157 -21.12 -16.92 -4.43
N ALA A 158 -20.31 -16.21 -5.22
CA ALA A 158 -20.24 -16.45 -6.66
C ALA A 158 -19.65 -17.82 -6.98
N ALA A 159 -18.55 -18.22 -6.32
CA ALA A 159 -17.88 -19.50 -6.54
C ALA A 159 -18.76 -20.73 -6.17
N ARG A 160 -19.73 -20.58 -5.25
CA ARG A 160 -20.68 -21.63 -4.90
C ARG A 160 -21.73 -21.92 -5.98
N ARG A 161 -21.92 -21.04 -6.97
CA ARG A 161 -22.84 -21.27 -8.08
C ARG A 161 -22.14 -22.08 -9.16
N LYS A 162 -22.83 -23.04 -9.80
CA LYS A 162 -22.27 -23.82 -10.91
C LYS A 162 -21.81 -22.87 -12.03
N GLY A 163 -20.50 -22.85 -12.31
CA GLY A 163 -19.89 -21.95 -13.31
C GLY A 163 -19.84 -20.47 -12.89
N GLY A 164 -20.13 -20.15 -11.62
CA GLY A 164 -20.16 -18.78 -11.13
C GLY A 164 -18.78 -18.15 -11.02
N LYS A 165 -18.68 -16.88 -11.42
CA LYS A 165 -17.49 -16.05 -11.27
C LYS A 165 -17.84 -14.79 -10.48
N PRO A 166 -16.95 -14.27 -9.63
CA PRO A 166 -17.15 -12.96 -9.01
C PRO A 166 -17.41 -11.88 -10.07
N ALA A 167 -18.21 -10.87 -9.71
CA ALA A 167 -18.41 -9.71 -10.57
C ALA A 167 -17.08 -8.96 -10.75
N LYS A 168 -16.91 -8.26 -11.87
CA LYS A 168 -15.64 -7.60 -12.24
C LYS A 168 -15.20 -6.51 -11.26
N ASP A 169 -16.15 -5.94 -10.54
CA ASP A 169 -15.94 -4.91 -9.53
C ASP A 169 -15.63 -5.47 -8.14
N VAL A 170 -15.61 -6.81 -7.97
CA VAL A 170 -15.18 -7.46 -6.72
C VAL A 170 -13.65 -7.47 -6.68
N VAL A 171 -13.08 -6.78 -5.70
CA VAL A 171 -11.63 -6.60 -5.53
C VAL A 171 -11.24 -6.95 -4.10
N PHE A 172 -10.23 -7.79 -3.94
CA PHE A 172 -9.63 -8.14 -2.66
C PHE A 172 -8.17 -8.55 -2.88
N PRO A 173 -7.28 -8.41 -1.88
CA PRO A 173 -5.91 -8.90 -1.97
C PRO A 173 -5.88 -10.40 -2.25
N THR A 174 -5.09 -10.80 -3.25
CA THR A 174 -4.98 -12.18 -3.72
C THR A 174 -3.75 -12.89 -3.13
N ILE A 175 -3.65 -14.19 -3.37
CA ILE A 175 -2.43 -14.95 -3.04
C ILE A 175 -1.21 -14.43 -3.80
N ALA A 176 -1.39 -13.95 -5.04
CA ALA A 176 -0.30 -13.39 -5.83
C ALA A 176 0.25 -12.11 -5.20
N ASP A 177 -0.63 -11.25 -4.66
CA ASP A 177 -0.23 -10.04 -3.92
C ASP A 177 0.58 -10.41 -2.67
N GLY A 178 0.18 -11.48 -1.96
CA GLY A 178 0.91 -12.01 -0.81
C GLY A 178 2.30 -12.55 -1.18
N VAL A 179 2.39 -13.34 -2.26
CA VAL A 179 3.67 -13.87 -2.76
C VAL A 179 4.60 -12.74 -3.20
N GLU A 180 4.07 -11.72 -3.90
CA GLU A 180 4.85 -10.54 -4.28
C GLU A 180 5.33 -9.76 -3.05
N GLY A 181 4.50 -9.63 -2.01
CA GLY A 181 4.90 -9.05 -0.72
C GLY A 181 6.07 -9.80 -0.08
N MET A 182 6.07 -11.13 -0.12
CA MET A 182 7.19 -11.94 0.37
C MET A 182 8.46 -11.76 -0.46
N ALA A 183 8.33 -11.64 -1.80
CA ALA A 183 9.45 -11.32 -2.67
C ALA A 183 10.04 -9.94 -2.34
N PHE A 184 9.20 -8.95 -2.06
CA PHE A 184 9.61 -7.60 -1.66
C PHE A 184 10.43 -7.62 -0.35
N ILE A 185 9.96 -8.35 0.67
CA ILE A 185 10.70 -8.53 1.92
C ILE A 185 12.07 -9.15 1.63
N GLY A 186 12.10 -10.26 0.88
CA GLY A 186 13.34 -10.98 0.57
C GLY A 186 14.35 -10.10 -0.18
N ALA A 187 13.88 -9.30 -1.15
CA ALA A 187 14.71 -8.37 -1.90
C ALA A 187 15.26 -7.23 -1.02
N CYS A 188 14.46 -6.68 -0.09
CA CYS A 188 14.92 -5.64 0.83
C CYS A 188 16.04 -6.14 1.75
N VAL A 189 15.84 -7.31 2.38
CA VAL A 189 16.87 -7.93 3.24
C VAL A 189 18.14 -8.23 2.45
N LYS A 190 18.01 -8.75 1.22
CA LYS A 190 19.16 -9.02 0.33
C LYS A 190 19.90 -7.74 -0.07
N SER A 191 19.17 -6.66 -0.34
CA SER A 191 19.73 -5.35 -0.71
C SER A 191 20.50 -4.73 0.46
N SER A 192 19.90 -4.68 1.64
CA SER A 192 20.53 -4.11 2.85
C SER A 192 21.79 -4.88 3.25
N LYS A 193 21.76 -6.22 3.25
CA LYS A 193 22.96 -7.06 3.48
C LYS A 193 24.10 -6.82 2.48
N LYS A 194 23.80 -6.22 1.32
CA LYS A 194 24.76 -5.85 0.29
C LYS A 194 24.97 -4.33 0.22
N ASN A 195 24.84 -3.64 1.35
CA ASN A 195 25.06 -2.20 1.48
C ASN A 195 24.22 -1.39 0.47
N GLY A 196 22.92 -1.70 0.40
CA GLY A 196 21.97 -0.99 -0.46
C GLY A 196 22.07 -1.33 -1.94
N ALA A 197 22.70 -2.44 -2.33
CA ALA A 197 22.81 -2.82 -3.74
C ALA A 197 21.42 -3.01 -4.39
N TRP A 198 21.24 -2.46 -5.60
CA TRP A 198 20.01 -2.62 -6.37
C TRP A 198 19.72 -4.11 -6.61
N THR A 199 18.54 -4.55 -6.17
CA THR A 199 18.11 -5.95 -6.20
C THR A 199 16.79 -6.04 -6.97
N LYS A 200 16.72 -6.96 -7.93
CA LYS A 200 15.49 -7.27 -8.66
C LYS A 200 14.47 -7.92 -7.72
N LEU A 201 13.19 -7.62 -7.97
CA LEU A 201 12.08 -8.30 -7.30
C LEU A 201 11.91 -9.72 -7.85
#